data_AF-A0A8J3I4E0-F1
#
_entry.id   AF-A0A8J3I4E0-F1
#
_cell.length_a   1.000
_cell.length_b   1.000
_cell.length_c   1.000
_cell.angle_alpha   90.00
_cell.angle_beta   90.00
_cell.angle_gamma   90.00
#
_symmetry.space_group_name_H-M   'P 1'
#
loop_
_entity.id
_entity.type
_entity.pdbx_description
1 polymer ?
#
loop_
_entity_poly.entity_id
_entity_poly.type
_entity_poly.pdbx_seq_one_letter_code
_entity_poly.pdbx_strand_id
1 'polypeptide(L)'
;MKVLIFGPAGAGKTYVSSALRKSGINAFDADEIDGLSSWYDRDGKKVASPKSAEEVFTKHYSFLWSRTFLKTFLAQYPDVYLFGGSGNVTAMFDLFEKVYFLQVEANLQKERLMHSSRKNLMNEVLWASGKKRKPETVEFHVSMLL
;
A
#
# COMPACT_ATOMS: atom_id res chain seq x y z
N MET A 1 -15.01 16.90 0.28
CA MET A 1 -14.10 16.40 1.33
C MET A 1 -13.27 15.23 0.81
N LYS A 2 -11.95 15.41 0.71
CA LYS A 2 -10.99 14.37 0.29
C LYS A 2 -10.21 13.83 1.48
N VAL A 3 -10.29 12.53 1.74
CA VAL A 3 -9.65 11.87 2.89
C VAL A 3 -8.72 10.77 2.42
N LEU A 4 -7.48 10.76 2.92
CA LEU A 4 -6.53 9.66 2.76
C LEU A 4 -6.49 8.82 4.03
N ILE A 5 -6.58 7.50 3.88
CA ILE A 5 -6.31 6.53 4.93
C ILE A 5 -5.16 5.64 4.48
N PHE A 6 -3.99 5.84 5.09
CA PHE A 6 -2.81 5.04 4.81
C PHE A 6 -2.40 4.22 6.02
N GLY A 7 -1.52 3.25 5.82
CA GLY A 7 -1.09 2.34 6.88
C GLY A 7 -0.41 1.11 6.31
N PRO A 8 0.21 0.28 7.15
CA PRO A 8 0.99 -0.83 6.66
C PRO A 8 0.10 -1.95 6.09
N ALA A 9 0.71 -2.89 5.37
CA ALA A 9 0.01 -4.09 4.89
C ALA A 9 -0.55 -4.89 6.08
N GLY A 10 -1.78 -5.41 5.96
CA GLY A 10 -2.45 -6.11 7.07
C GLY A 10 -3.20 -5.22 8.07
N ALA A 11 -3.15 -3.89 7.93
CA ALA A 11 -3.89 -2.98 8.79
C ALA A 11 -5.43 -3.06 8.63
N GLY A 12 -5.91 -3.58 7.50
CA GLY A 12 -7.36 -3.72 7.22
C GLY A 12 -7.93 -2.67 6.28
N LYS A 13 -7.09 -1.89 5.59
CA LYS A 13 -7.48 -0.85 4.63
C LYS A 13 -8.54 -1.33 3.62
N THR A 14 -8.27 -2.44 2.91
CA THR A 14 -9.20 -3.04 1.94
C THR A 14 -10.53 -3.48 2.56
N TYR A 15 -10.51 -3.96 3.82
CA TYR A 15 -11.73 -4.33 4.53
C TYR A 15 -12.59 -3.10 4.82
N VAL A 16 -11.99 -2.02 5.33
CA VAL A 16 -12.70 -0.77 5.63
C VAL A 16 -13.21 -0.12 4.34
N SER A 17 -12.40 -0.04 3.28
CA SER A 17 -12.83 0.52 1.99
C SER A 17 -14.02 -0.26 1.40
N SER A 18 -13.99 -1.60 1.49
CA SER A 18 -15.12 -2.45 1.06
C SER A 18 -16.39 -2.21 1.87
N ALA A 19 -16.28 -2.08 3.20
CA ALA A 19 -17.42 -1.81 4.07
C ALA A 19 -18.06 -0.45 3.76
N LEU A 20 -17.25 0.61 3.58
CA LEU A 20 -17.74 1.94 3.21
C LEU A 20 -18.41 1.96 1.84
N ARG A 21 -17.81 1.27 0.84
CA ARG A 21 -18.43 1.11 -0.49
C ARG A 21 -19.81 0.46 -0.42
N LYS A 22 -19.94 -0.60 0.37
CA LYS A 22 -21.24 -1.28 0.57
C LYS A 22 -22.29 -0.37 1.19
N SER A 23 -21.89 0.66 1.90
CA SER A 23 -22.77 1.70 2.45
C SER A 23 -23.01 2.89 1.49
N GLY A 24 -22.58 2.80 0.23
CA GLY A 24 -22.78 3.85 -0.77
C GLY A 24 -21.79 5.02 -0.68
N ILE A 25 -20.71 4.89 0.11
CA ILE A 25 -19.67 5.93 0.23
C ILE A 25 -18.64 5.70 -0.89
N ASN A 26 -18.19 6.79 -1.52
CA ASN A 26 -17.06 6.80 -2.46
C ASN A 26 -15.74 6.47 -1.74
N ALA A 27 -15.49 5.19 -1.51
CA ALA A 27 -14.28 4.69 -0.90
C ALA A 27 -13.52 3.79 -1.87
N PHE A 28 -12.23 4.04 -2.09
CA PHE A 28 -11.44 3.28 -3.07
C PHE A 28 -10.17 2.76 -2.44
N ASP A 29 -9.81 1.52 -2.77
CA ASP A 29 -8.47 0.99 -2.50
C ASP A 29 -7.55 1.41 -3.66
N ALA A 30 -6.47 2.11 -3.36
CA ALA A 30 -5.52 2.62 -4.34
C ALA A 30 -4.89 1.50 -5.16
N ASP A 31 -4.75 0.31 -4.58
CA ASP A 31 -4.23 -0.87 -5.28
C ASP A 31 -5.22 -1.41 -6.35
N GLU A 32 -6.50 -1.03 -6.28
CA GLU A 32 -7.56 -1.39 -7.25
C GLU A 32 -7.75 -0.32 -8.35
N ILE A 33 -7.02 0.80 -8.29
CA ILE A 33 -7.14 1.89 -9.27
C ILE A 33 -6.09 1.72 -10.37
N ASP A 34 -6.54 1.21 -11.53
CA ASP A 34 -5.69 1.05 -12.70
C ASP A 34 -5.02 2.37 -13.10
N GLY A 35 -3.70 2.32 -13.25
CA GLY A 35 -2.88 3.48 -13.65
C GLY A 35 -2.44 4.41 -12.53
N LEU A 36 -2.95 4.25 -11.30
CA LEU A 36 -2.50 5.07 -10.16
C LEU A 36 -1.07 4.73 -9.74
N SER A 37 -0.75 3.43 -9.63
CA SER A 37 0.51 2.95 -9.09
C SER A 37 1.38 2.25 -10.14
N SER A 38 2.69 2.32 -9.98
CA SER A 38 3.65 1.61 -10.82
C SER A 38 4.96 1.36 -10.07
N TRP A 39 5.75 0.40 -10.57
CA TRP A 39 7.09 0.12 -10.08
C TRP A 39 8.12 0.98 -10.81
N TYR A 40 9.12 1.46 -10.07
CA TYR A 40 10.20 2.29 -10.58
C TYR A 40 11.54 1.77 -10.06
N ASP A 41 12.58 1.87 -10.88
CA ASP A 41 13.95 1.64 -10.43
C ASP A 41 14.53 2.86 -9.69
N ARG A 42 15.77 2.71 -9.23
CA ARG A 42 16.50 3.76 -8.51
C ARG A 42 16.73 5.05 -9.32
N ASP A 43 16.67 4.96 -10.64
CA ASP A 43 16.87 6.08 -11.56
C ASP A 43 15.53 6.76 -11.92
N GLY A 44 14.42 6.29 -11.31
CA GLY A 44 13.08 6.82 -11.54
C GLY A 44 12.45 6.32 -12.85
N LYS A 45 13.01 5.30 -13.49
CA LYS A 45 12.43 4.72 -14.70
C LYS A 45 11.38 3.67 -14.31
N LYS A 46 10.21 3.75 -14.95
CA LYS A 46 9.13 2.77 -14.76
C LYS A 46 9.59 1.38 -15.24
N VAL A 47 9.36 0.37 -14.41
CA VAL A 47 9.70 -1.04 -14.68
C VAL A 47 8.45 -1.92 -14.64
N ALA A 48 8.58 -3.15 -15.15
CA ALA A 48 7.53 -4.16 -15.01
C ALA A 48 7.34 -4.56 -13.54
N SER A 49 6.21 -5.19 -13.23
CA SER A 49 6.00 -5.74 -11.88
C SER A 49 7.11 -6.75 -11.55
N PRO A 50 7.80 -6.59 -10.42
CA PRO A 50 8.79 -7.56 -9.95
C PRO A 50 8.13 -8.92 -9.72
N LYS A 51 8.92 -9.99 -9.85
CA LYS A 51 8.49 -11.38 -9.70
C LYS A 51 8.64 -11.90 -8.28
N SER A 52 9.43 -11.22 -7.44
CA SER A 52 9.71 -11.61 -6.07
C SER A 52 10.12 -10.42 -5.21
N ALA A 53 9.97 -10.52 -3.89
CA ALA A 53 10.45 -9.47 -2.99
C ALA A 53 11.97 -9.34 -3.05
N GLU A 54 12.70 -10.45 -3.27
CA GLU A 54 14.15 -10.42 -3.45
C GLU A 54 14.56 -9.58 -4.66
N GLU A 55 13.80 -9.65 -5.76
CA GLU A 55 14.02 -8.75 -6.90
C GLU A 55 13.82 -7.28 -6.50
N VAL A 56 12.75 -6.96 -5.77
CA VAL A 56 12.49 -5.60 -5.27
C VAL A 56 13.68 -5.09 -4.46
N PHE A 57 14.16 -5.89 -3.51
CA PHE A 57 15.28 -5.51 -2.64
C PHE A 57 16.60 -5.36 -3.41
N THR A 58 16.96 -6.34 -4.24
CA THR A 58 18.25 -6.35 -4.96
C THR A 58 18.32 -5.29 -6.06
N LYS A 59 17.18 -4.96 -6.68
CA LYS A 59 17.09 -3.95 -7.73
C LYS A 59 16.69 -2.57 -7.22
N HIS A 60 16.47 -2.43 -5.91
CA HIS A 60 16.02 -1.20 -5.26
C HIS A 60 14.76 -0.60 -5.90
N TYR A 61 13.80 -1.47 -6.23
CA TYR A 61 12.55 -1.01 -6.83
C TYR A 61 11.64 -0.33 -5.81
N SER A 62 10.91 0.69 -6.26
CA SER A 62 9.95 1.45 -5.47
C SER A 62 8.57 1.39 -6.11
N PHE A 63 7.55 1.15 -5.30
CA PHE A 63 6.15 1.22 -5.72
C PHE A 63 5.59 2.61 -5.43
N LEU A 64 5.32 3.39 -6.47
CA LEU A 64 5.00 4.82 -6.36
C LEU A 64 3.65 5.13 -6.99
N TRP A 65 2.98 6.14 -6.44
CA TRP A 65 1.78 6.73 -7.02
C TRP A 65 2.11 7.85 -7.99
N SER A 66 1.35 7.93 -9.08
CA SER A 66 1.36 9.06 -10.00
C SER A 66 0.53 10.20 -9.44
N ARG A 67 1.21 11.28 -9.03
CA ARG A 67 0.56 12.50 -8.50
C ARG A 67 -0.41 13.13 -9.49
N THR A 68 -0.04 13.20 -10.77
CA THR A 68 -0.87 13.77 -11.83
C THR A 68 -2.14 12.94 -12.02
N PHE A 69 -2.01 11.62 -12.07
CA PHE A 69 -3.16 10.73 -12.18
C PHE A 69 -4.07 10.85 -10.96
N LEU A 70 -3.50 10.86 -9.76
CA LEU A 70 -4.26 10.98 -8.52
C LEU A 70 -5.05 12.30 -8.46
N LYS A 71 -4.47 13.42 -8.89
CA LYS A 71 -5.19 14.70 -9.01
C LYS A 71 -6.41 14.58 -9.92
N THR A 72 -6.24 13.99 -11.10
CA THR A 72 -7.34 13.78 -12.07
C THR A 72 -8.41 12.84 -11.51
N PHE A 73 -8.02 11.78 -10.81
CA PHE A 73 -8.95 10.87 -10.15
C PHE A 73 -9.77 11.59 -9.06
N LEU A 74 -9.10 12.30 -8.16
CA LEU A 74 -9.75 13.02 -7.06
C LEU A 74 -10.67 14.16 -7.54
N ALA A 75 -10.44 14.72 -8.74
CA ALA A 75 -11.30 15.75 -9.31
C ALA A 75 -12.70 15.22 -9.72
N GLN A 76 -12.85 13.91 -9.91
CA GLN A 76 -14.11 13.28 -10.29
C GLN A 76 -15.10 13.16 -9.14
N TYR A 77 -14.62 13.32 -7.89
CA TYR A 77 -15.42 13.11 -6.70
C TYR A 77 -15.37 14.34 -5.77
N PRO A 78 -16.53 14.94 -5.42
CA PRO A 78 -16.55 16.00 -4.43
C PRO A 78 -16.17 15.46 -3.04
N ASP A 79 -16.63 14.26 -2.71
CA ASP A 79 -16.32 13.53 -1.49
C ASP A 79 -15.75 12.14 -1.80
N VAL A 80 -14.57 11.83 -1.26
CA VAL A 80 -13.88 10.56 -1.51
C VAL A 80 -12.94 10.17 -0.37
N TYR A 81 -12.93 8.89 -0.05
CA TYR A 81 -11.99 8.24 0.86
C TYR A 81 -11.06 7.33 0.07
N LEU A 82 -9.77 7.66 0.04
CA LEU A 82 -8.76 6.81 -0.59
C LEU A 82 -8.02 6.01 0.47
N PHE A 83 -7.94 4.70 0.28
CA PHE A 83 -7.21 3.77 1.14
C PHE A 83 -5.98 3.26 0.40
N GLY A 84 -4.80 3.26 1.00
CA GLY A 84 -3.63 2.69 0.34
C GLY A 84 -2.30 3.15 0.91
N GLY A 85 -1.21 2.73 0.29
CA GLY A 85 0.12 3.23 0.62
C GLY A 85 1.08 3.04 -0.55
N SER A 86 2.03 3.96 -0.67
CA SER A 86 3.10 3.92 -1.65
C SER A 86 4.39 4.48 -1.04
N GLY A 87 5.52 4.26 -1.70
CA GLY A 87 6.80 4.82 -1.27
C GLY A 87 6.85 6.36 -1.27
N ASN A 88 5.90 7.01 -1.93
CA ASN A 88 5.77 8.47 -1.99
C ASN A 88 4.44 9.00 -1.42
N VAL A 89 3.79 8.24 -0.52
CA VAL A 89 2.45 8.60 0.00
C VAL A 89 2.44 9.97 0.70
N THR A 90 3.51 10.32 1.42
CA THR A 90 3.66 11.61 2.12
C THR A 90 3.67 12.79 1.16
N ALA A 91 4.23 12.62 -0.04
CA ALA A 91 4.23 13.62 -1.11
C ALA A 91 2.85 13.83 -1.76
N MET A 92 1.81 13.11 -1.29
CA MET A 92 0.43 13.26 -1.73
C MET A 92 -0.46 13.91 -0.69
N PHE A 93 0.02 14.13 0.54
CA PHE A 93 -0.82 14.59 1.66
C PHE A 93 -1.53 15.91 1.37
N ASP A 94 -0.90 16.82 0.63
CA ASP A 94 -1.47 18.11 0.26
C ASP A 94 -2.66 18.02 -0.72
N LEU A 95 -2.90 16.84 -1.31
CA LEU A 95 -4.08 16.59 -2.15
C LEU A 95 -5.35 16.27 -1.34
N PHE A 96 -5.21 16.08 -0.02
CA PHE A 96 -6.28 15.66 0.87
C PHE A 96 -6.51 16.70 1.96
N GLU A 97 -7.77 16.87 2.35
CA GLU A 97 -8.15 17.73 3.48
C GLU A 97 -7.83 17.05 4.82
N LYS A 98 -7.87 15.72 4.85
CA LYS A 98 -7.59 14.91 6.03
C LYS A 98 -6.76 13.69 5.66
N VAL A 99 -5.80 13.37 6.52
CA VAL A 99 -4.94 12.19 6.39
C VAL A 99 -4.96 11.42 7.70
N TYR A 100 -5.30 10.14 7.64
CA TYR A 100 -5.35 9.25 8.79
C TYR A 100 -4.40 8.06 8.60
N PHE A 101 -3.71 7.70 9.68
CA PHE A 101 -2.91 6.48 9.73
C PHE A 101 -3.71 5.36 10.40
N LEU A 102 -3.99 4.29 9.66
CA LEU A 102 -4.62 3.09 10.17
C LEU A 102 -3.56 2.22 10.84
N GLN A 103 -3.44 2.38 12.16
CA GLN A 103 -2.54 1.60 12.99
C GLN A 103 -3.06 0.18 13.21
N VAL A 104 -2.12 -0.75 13.35
CA VAL A 104 -2.39 -2.13 13.76
C VAL A 104 -1.26 -2.58 14.69
N GLU A 105 -1.62 -3.31 15.73
CA GLU A 105 -0.65 -3.91 16.63
C GLU A 105 0.25 -4.91 15.90
N ALA A 106 1.56 -4.90 16.19
CA ALA A 106 2.56 -5.64 15.41
C ALA A 106 2.28 -7.16 15.40
N ASN A 107 1.87 -7.73 16.54
CA ASN A 107 1.54 -9.15 16.65
C ASN A 107 0.31 -9.51 15.81
N LEU A 108 -0.74 -8.69 15.88
CA LEU A 108 -1.95 -8.87 15.09
C LEU A 108 -1.67 -8.67 13.60
N GLN A 109 -0.81 -7.73 13.24
CA GLN A 109 -0.39 -7.49 11.87
C GLN A 109 0.30 -8.73 11.30
N LYS A 110 1.25 -9.31 12.06
CA LYS A 110 1.96 -10.54 11.69
C LYS A 110 1.00 -11.69 11.50
N GLU A 111 0.06 -11.89 12.43
CA GLU A 111 -0.98 -12.92 12.31
C GLU A 111 -1.77 -12.77 11.00
N ARG A 112 -2.25 -11.56 10.71
CA ARG A 112 -3.00 -11.26 9.48
C ARG A 112 -2.17 -11.41 8.21
N LEU A 113 -0.87 -11.15 8.26
CA LEU A 113 0.05 -11.32 7.13
C LEU A 113 0.30 -12.80 6.82
N MET A 114 0.33 -13.64 7.86
CA MET A 114 0.63 -15.07 7.74
C MET A 114 -0.62 -15.95 7.57
N HIS A 115 -1.82 -15.39 7.72
CA HIS A 115 -3.06 -16.16 7.66
C HIS A 115 -3.33 -16.70 6.24
N SER A 116 -3.66 -17.99 6.14
CA SER A 116 -3.82 -18.72 4.86
C SER A 116 -4.95 -18.20 3.97
N SER A 117 -5.98 -17.57 4.56
CA SER A 117 -7.09 -16.97 3.80
C SER A 117 -6.76 -15.62 3.15
N ARG A 118 -5.57 -15.06 3.38
CA ARG A 118 -5.17 -13.77 2.82
C ARG A 118 -5.05 -13.85 1.30
N LYS A 119 -6.05 -13.30 0.61
CA LYS A 119 -6.02 -13.04 -0.85
C LYS A 119 -5.49 -11.64 -1.09
N ASN A 120 -4.24 -11.49 -1.51
CA ASN A 120 -3.74 -10.21 -2.03
C ASN A 120 -2.84 -10.49 -3.24
N LEU A 121 -3.11 -9.82 -4.37
CA LEU A 121 -2.36 -9.97 -5.62
C LEU A 121 -0.90 -9.55 -5.48
N MET A 122 -0.60 -8.63 -4.55
CA MET A 122 0.78 -8.26 -4.18
C MET A 122 1.53 -9.36 -3.40
N ASN A 123 0.88 -10.50 -3.09
CA ASN A 123 1.52 -11.65 -2.44
C ASN A 123 2.41 -12.47 -3.40
N GLU A 124 2.28 -12.34 -4.72
CA GLU A 124 3.16 -13.06 -5.67
C GLU A 124 4.60 -12.54 -5.61
N VAL A 125 4.78 -11.29 -5.20
CA VAL A 125 6.05 -10.74 -4.73
C VAL A 125 6.23 -11.19 -3.27
N LEU A 126 6.65 -12.44 -3.07
CA LEU A 126 6.75 -13.12 -1.77
C LEU A 126 7.37 -12.24 -0.66
N TRP A 127 6.55 -11.60 0.18
CA TRP A 127 6.98 -10.95 1.44
C TRP A 127 7.18 -11.94 2.59
N ALA A 128 7.12 -13.24 2.31
CA ALA A 128 7.50 -14.30 3.22
C ALA A 128 8.73 -15.01 2.65
N SER A 129 9.91 -14.62 3.13
CA SER A 129 11.10 -15.47 3.00
C SER A 129 10.85 -16.75 3.82
N GLY A 130 10.23 -17.74 3.19
CA GLY A 130 10.15 -19.10 3.67
C GLY A 130 11.52 -19.77 3.64
N LYS A 131 12.41 -19.38 4.55
CA LYS A 131 13.43 -20.28 5.10
C LYS A 131 13.24 -20.25 6.60
N LYS A 132 12.94 -21.41 7.18
CA LYS A 132 13.00 -21.65 8.63
C LYS A 132 14.38 -21.21 9.12
N ARG A 133 14.51 -19.97 9.58
CA ARG A 133 15.64 -19.53 10.39
C ARG A 133 15.16 -19.50 11.84
N LYS A 134 16.03 -19.99 12.73
CA LYS A 134 15.86 -20.00 14.19
C LYS A 134 15.48 -18.60 14.69
N PRO A 135 14.84 -18.49 15.87
CA PRO A 135 14.31 -17.23 16.37
C PRO A 135 15.46 -16.33 16.82
N GLU A 136 16.02 -15.60 15.88
CA GLU A 136 16.83 -14.42 16.15
C GLU A 136 16.07 -13.25 15.54
N THR A 137 15.87 -12.23 16.38
CA THR A 137 15.07 -11.03 16.16
C THR A 137 15.19 -10.51 14.73
N VAL A 138 14.19 -10.79 13.90
CA VAL A 138 14.08 -10.14 12.58
C VAL A 138 13.41 -8.79 12.85
N GLU A 139 14.22 -7.77 13.02
CA GLU A 139 13.75 -6.39 12.95
C GLU A 139 13.13 -6.17 11.57
N PHE A 140 11.83 -5.89 11.56
CA PHE A 140 11.13 -5.43 10.37
C PHE A 140 11.61 -4.02 10.07
N HIS A 141 12.66 -3.90 9.26
CA HIS A 141 12.97 -2.63 8.59
C HIS A 141 11.90 -2.38 7.52
N VAL A 142 10.75 -1.88 7.98
CA VAL A 142 9.92 -1.03 7.15
C VAL A 142 10.79 0.18 6.87
N SER A 143 11.32 0.28 5.64
CA SER A 143 11.99 1.48 5.19
C SER A 143 10.95 2.60 5.15
N MET A 144 10.71 3.21 6.32
CA MET A 144 10.28 4.58 6.43
C MET A 144 11.46 5.39 5.94
N LEU A 145 11.45 5.75 4.66
CA LEU A 145 12.11 6.97 4.23
C LEU A 145 11.37 8.11 4.93
N LEU A 146 11.93 8.52 6.08
CA LEU A 146 11.72 9.83 6.69
C LEU A 146 12.18 10.92 5.71
#